data_AF-A0AAE4Z6G3-F1
#
_entry.id   AF-A0AAE4Z6G3-F1
#
_cell.length_a   1.000
_cell.length_b   1.000
_cell.length_c   1.000
_cell.angle_alpha   90.00
_cell.angle_beta   90.00
_cell.angle_gamma   90.00
#
_symmetry.space_group_name_H-M   'P 1'
#
loop_
_entity.id
_entity.type
_entity.pdbx_description
1 polymer ?
#
loop_
_entity_poly.entity_id
_entity_poly.type
_entity_poly.pdbx_seq_one_letter_code
_entity_poly.pdbx_strand_id
1 'polypeptide(L)'
;MIDLALVVREGQHIGRVFSIPQGQKKTIGRAPECDIRLPDQGVSRRHCTIENLGHKLQVVDLESANGSYVNGELVARASLGPGDQLAVGPTVLECRSRRSERAPGETTLSISEDKTGTTTVVRKVIDTHFPGMEALKEAEGLDEMQRAQRNLATAYEVSKLLSSARDMDSLFKGVIDSVFTTLNADRAAILLREQGGAAGDDGDSALSIVAARSRDREETLDEIEVSRTVVKEVLDHGVSSLSRDATADERYREGESIIQQKIRSVMCAPVLTEESVQGVMGVLYADSRSLTGAFSESDLELLALIGNQAGVAIHRAQLIAQLERFFFDTIRAIVATIDAKDGYTHRHSERVAAFAVKIAGELGVDEETIQVVQLSGLLHDVGKVGVPESILNKPGKLTPEEFEEIKKHPVHGVNILGHIQSPRFTAVLPGVRNHHEKWDGSGYPDGLAGNEIPFLGRLLAVADVLDALSSDRSYRRGLGFDRTVEIIQEDAGSHFDPQVAAAAAKLHERGELEVPADWIEPGPDSKEAETTGDFGVIGKVDTVGN
;
A
#
# COMPACT_ATOMS: atom_id res chain seq x y z
N MET A 1 -5.60 15.80 8.27
CA MET A 1 -6.10 17.19 8.45
C MET A 1 -7.43 17.12 9.20
N ILE A 2 -7.76 18.08 10.08
CA ILE A 2 -8.95 18.02 10.95
C ILE A 2 -10.06 18.88 10.34
N ASP A 3 -11.05 18.26 9.70
CA ASP A 3 -12.28 18.97 9.35
C ASP A 3 -13.15 19.13 10.60
N LEU A 4 -13.52 20.38 10.91
CA LEU A 4 -14.40 20.72 12.03
C LEU A 4 -15.81 21.04 11.50
N ALA A 5 -16.84 20.57 12.21
CA ALA A 5 -18.24 20.82 11.90
C ALA A 5 -18.99 21.30 13.15
N LEU A 6 -20.10 22.02 12.95
CA LEU A 6 -21.03 22.38 14.01
C LEU A 6 -22.26 21.49 13.95
N VAL A 7 -22.65 20.89 15.08
CA VAL A 7 -23.85 20.05 15.21
C VAL A 7 -24.84 20.75 16.13
N VAL A 8 -26.10 20.90 15.70
CA VAL A 8 -27.16 21.47 16.54
C VAL A 8 -27.54 20.48 17.64
N ARG A 9 -27.33 20.86 18.90
CA ARG A 9 -27.69 20.08 20.09
C ARG A 9 -29.03 20.46 20.70
N GLU A 10 -29.34 21.75 20.71
CA GLU A 10 -30.58 22.31 21.25
C GLU A 10 -31.11 23.37 20.28
N GLY A 11 -32.43 23.57 20.24
CA GLY A 11 -33.10 24.53 19.36
C GLY A 11 -33.86 23.89 18.20
N GLN A 12 -34.30 24.69 17.22
CA GLN A 12 -34.90 24.14 16.00
C GLN A 12 -33.82 23.49 15.14
N HIS A 13 -34.09 22.27 14.62
CA HIS A 13 -33.17 21.45 13.81
C HIS A 13 -32.07 20.69 14.57
N ILE A 14 -32.36 20.15 15.76
CA ILE A 14 -31.47 19.21 16.48
C ILE A 14 -30.96 18.11 15.53
N GLY A 15 -29.66 17.82 15.60
CA GLY A 15 -28.97 16.83 14.76
C GLY A 15 -28.49 17.35 13.40
N ARG A 16 -28.85 18.58 13.00
CA ARG A 16 -28.36 19.18 11.75
C ARG A 16 -26.87 19.53 11.87
N VAL A 17 -26.10 19.15 10.86
CA VAL A 17 -24.65 19.37 10.79
C VAL A 17 -24.32 20.45 9.77
N PHE A 18 -23.47 21.40 10.16
CA PHE A 18 -22.94 22.45 9.30
C PHE A 18 -21.44 22.28 9.13
N SER A 19 -21.01 21.90 7.92
CA SER A 19 -19.59 21.81 7.56
C SER A 19 -19.03 23.20 7.26
N ILE A 20 -17.83 23.48 7.78
CA ILE A 20 -17.08 24.73 7.53
C ILE A 20 -15.70 24.32 7.01
N PRO A 21 -15.50 24.30 5.67
CA PRO A 21 -14.21 23.94 5.08
C PRO A 21 -13.07 24.85 5.58
N GLN A 22 -11.85 24.31 5.65
CA GLN A 22 -10.68 25.07 6.09
C GLN A 22 -10.50 26.36 5.27
N GLY A 23 -10.22 27.48 5.93
CA GLY A 23 -10.05 28.79 5.30
C GLY A 23 -11.35 29.47 4.88
N GLN A 24 -12.52 28.83 5.06
CA GLN A 24 -13.80 29.47 4.82
C GLN A 24 -14.36 30.13 6.08
N LYS A 25 -15.00 31.28 5.85
CA LYS A 25 -15.77 32.03 6.82
C LYS A 25 -17.25 31.99 6.46
N LYS A 26 -18.10 31.61 7.43
CA LYS A 26 -19.56 31.52 7.29
C LYS A 26 -20.26 32.44 8.28
N THR A 27 -21.42 32.96 7.90
CA THR A 27 -22.28 33.80 8.75
C THR A 27 -23.40 32.95 9.35
N ILE A 28 -23.63 33.08 10.65
CA ILE A 28 -24.74 32.45 11.38
C ILE A 28 -25.79 33.51 11.70
N GLY A 29 -27.07 33.22 11.43
CA GLY A 29 -28.17 34.14 11.76
C GLY A 29 -29.55 33.68 11.29
N ARG A 30 -30.57 34.47 11.63
CA ARG A 30 -31.97 34.18 11.26
C ARG A 30 -32.32 34.57 9.83
N ALA A 31 -31.59 35.52 9.26
CA ALA A 31 -31.89 36.05 7.94
C ALA A 31 -31.57 35.02 6.84
N PRO A 32 -32.34 34.99 5.74
CA PRO A 32 -32.12 34.03 4.64
C PRO A 32 -30.77 34.18 3.94
N GLU A 33 -30.12 35.34 4.05
CA GLU A 33 -28.79 35.63 3.52
C GLU A 33 -27.61 35.08 4.36
N CYS A 34 -27.88 34.40 5.48
CA CYS A 34 -26.83 33.75 6.28
C CYS A 34 -26.49 32.36 5.75
N ASP A 35 -25.19 32.05 5.68
CA ASP A 35 -24.68 30.73 5.25
C ASP A 35 -25.19 29.59 6.14
N ILE A 36 -25.32 29.86 7.44
CA ILE A 36 -25.92 28.97 8.43
C ILE A 36 -27.18 29.67 8.98
N ARG A 37 -28.33 29.22 8.50
CA ARG A 37 -29.62 29.81 8.85
C ARG A 37 -30.24 29.12 10.06
N LEU A 38 -30.46 29.88 11.13
CA LEU A 38 -31.13 29.45 12.35
C LEU A 38 -32.41 30.29 12.53
N PRO A 39 -33.60 29.77 12.17
CA PRO A 39 -34.83 30.56 12.12
C PRO A 39 -35.41 30.98 13.48
N ASP A 40 -34.73 30.66 14.59
CA ASP A 40 -35.19 30.91 15.95
C ASP A 40 -35.35 32.39 16.29
N GLN A 41 -36.46 32.77 16.93
CA GLN A 41 -36.76 34.18 17.23
C GLN A 41 -35.72 34.86 18.14
N GLY A 42 -35.03 34.09 18.97
CA GLY A 42 -33.91 34.57 19.80
C GLY A 42 -32.58 34.74 19.05
N VAL A 43 -32.52 34.43 17.75
CA VAL A 43 -31.34 34.63 16.91
C VAL A 43 -31.47 35.93 16.10
N SER A 44 -30.49 36.81 16.24
CA SER A 44 -30.37 38.02 15.42
C SER A 44 -30.28 37.71 13.92
N ARG A 45 -30.70 38.67 13.08
CA ARG A 45 -30.70 38.53 11.60
C ARG A 45 -29.33 38.09 11.07
N ARG A 46 -28.27 38.74 11.54
CA ARG A 46 -26.87 38.30 11.44
C ARG A 46 -26.36 38.27 12.88
N HIS A 47 -26.00 37.10 13.39
CA HIS A 47 -25.70 36.91 14.81
C HIS A 47 -24.20 36.85 15.06
N CYS A 48 -23.51 35.95 14.38
CA CYS A 48 -22.06 35.82 14.49
C CYS A 48 -21.46 35.31 13.17
N THR A 49 -20.13 35.34 13.08
CA THR A 49 -19.37 34.67 12.02
C THR A 49 -18.52 33.56 12.60
N ILE A 50 -18.30 32.52 11.80
CA ILE A 50 -17.44 31.41 12.14
C ILE A 50 -16.45 31.13 11.02
N GLU A 51 -15.18 30.97 11.36
CA GLU A 51 -14.10 30.74 10.40
C GLU A 51 -13.26 29.53 10.81
N ASN A 52 -12.99 28.62 9.87
CA ASN A 52 -12.19 27.43 10.16
C ASN A 52 -10.69 27.70 9.93
N LEU A 53 -9.91 27.76 11.01
CA LEU A 53 -8.46 27.99 10.99
C LEU A 53 -7.65 26.67 10.93
N GLY A 54 -8.29 25.55 10.59
CA GLY A 54 -7.71 24.21 10.39
C GLY A 54 -7.63 23.35 11.65
N HIS A 55 -7.32 23.95 12.82
CA HIS A 55 -7.25 23.22 14.11
C HIS A 55 -8.30 23.69 15.13
N LYS A 56 -9.03 24.77 14.82
CA LYS A 56 -10.06 25.38 15.66
C LYS A 56 -11.00 26.22 14.81
N LEU A 57 -12.24 26.38 15.27
CA LEU A 57 -13.17 27.34 14.70
C LEU A 57 -13.05 28.66 15.45
N GLN A 58 -12.98 29.77 14.73
CA GLN A 58 -12.99 31.10 15.33
C GLN A 58 -14.37 31.71 15.19
N VAL A 59 -14.99 32.06 16.32
CA VAL A 59 -16.29 32.74 16.36
C VAL A 59 -16.11 34.20 16.72
N VAL A 60 -16.82 35.07 16.01
CA VAL A 60 -16.89 36.51 16.27
C VAL A 60 -18.36 36.92 16.28
N ASP A 61 -18.84 37.42 17.41
CA ASP A 61 -20.19 37.97 17.54
C ASP A 61 -20.32 39.27 16.73
N LEU A 62 -21.47 39.45 16.06
CA LEU A 62 -21.75 40.62 15.22
C LEU A 62 -22.68 41.61 15.93
N GLU A 63 -22.42 41.88 17.22
CA GLU A 63 -23.26 42.72 18.09
C GLU A 63 -24.70 42.19 18.15
N SER A 64 -24.81 40.88 18.38
CA SER A 64 -26.10 40.22 18.44
C SER A 64 -26.92 40.72 19.63
N ALA A 65 -28.24 40.72 19.48
CA ALA A 65 -29.16 41.26 20.49
C ALA A 65 -29.16 40.43 21.79
N ASN A 66 -28.83 39.14 21.70
CA ASN A 66 -28.84 38.21 22.82
C ASN A 66 -27.44 37.70 23.18
N GLY A 67 -26.39 38.12 22.47
CA GLY A 67 -25.03 37.65 22.68
C GLY A 67 -24.77 36.23 22.16
N SER A 68 -23.52 35.98 21.78
CA SER A 68 -22.99 34.62 21.53
C SER A 68 -22.31 34.11 22.80
N TYR A 69 -22.58 32.86 23.18
CA TYR A 69 -21.95 32.24 24.36
C TYR A 69 -21.14 31.01 23.95
N VAL A 70 -19.93 30.87 24.47
CA VAL A 70 -19.13 29.64 24.31
C VAL A 70 -18.98 28.97 25.66
N ASN A 71 -19.42 27.72 25.78
CA ASN A 71 -19.43 26.95 27.02
C ASN A 71 -20.11 27.69 28.21
N GLY A 72 -21.14 28.50 27.91
CA GLY A 72 -21.90 29.27 28.90
C GLY A 72 -21.33 30.67 29.20
N GLU A 73 -20.17 31.04 28.67
CA GLU A 73 -19.58 32.38 28.86
C GLU A 73 -19.90 33.29 27.67
N LEU A 74 -20.30 34.53 27.94
CA LEU A 74 -20.57 35.54 26.90
C LEU A 74 -19.27 35.95 26.21
N VAL A 75 -19.23 35.88 24.88
CA VAL A 75 -18.02 36.17 24.10
C VAL A 75 -18.27 37.14 22.95
N ALA A 76 -17.39 38.11 22.80
CA ALA A 76 -17.30 38.92 21.57
C ALA A 76 -16.48 38.19 20.48
N ARG A 77 -15.46 37.43 20.91
CA ARG A 77 -14.62 36.58 20.06
C ARG A 77 -14.10 35.40 20.86
N ALA A 78 -14.19 34.20 20.30
CA ALA A 78 -13.72 32.97 20.95
C ALA A 78 -13.18 31.97 19.92
N SER A 79 -12.42 30.99 20.40
CA SER A 79 -12.02 29.82 19.62
C SER A 79 -12.75 28.60 20.15
N LEU A 80 -13.26 27.75 19.26
CA LEU A 80 -13.90 26.49 19.59
C LEU A 80 -13.03 25.34 19.08
N GLY A 81 -12.68 24.44 20.00
CA GLY A 81 -12.16 23.11 19.70
C GLY A 81 -13.27 22.06 19.68
N PRO A 82 -12.94 20.80 19.33
CA PRO A 82 -13.87 19.68 19.44
C PRO A 82 -14.40 19.52 20.88
N GLY A 83 -15.72 19.42 21.03
CA GLY A 83 -16.44 19.32 22.31
C GLY A 83 -16.98 20.65 22.83
N ASP A 84 -16.47 21.79 22.35
CA ASP A 84 -16.95 23.11 22.79
C ASP A 84 -18.33 23.44 22.21
N GLN A 85 -19.16 24.11 22.99
CA GLN A 85 -20.52 24.50 22.62
C GLN A 85 -20.62 26.00 22.36
N LEU A 86 -21.23 26.39 21.25
CA LEU A 86 -21.63 27.75 20.91
C LEU A 86 -23.15 27.88 21.05
N ALA A 87 -23.62 28.69 22.00
CA ALA A 87 -25.03 29.08 22.07
C ALA A 87 -25.26 30.41 21.34
N VAL A 88 -26.27 30.41 20.46
CA VAL A 88 -26.74 31.53 19.66
C VAL A 88 -28.25 31.63 19.91
N GLY A 89 -28.68 32.53 20.80
CA GLY A 89 -30.07 32.55 21.25
C GLY A 89 -30.46 31.23 21.95
N PRO A 90 -31.60 30.60 21.61
CA PRO A 90 -32.02 29.32 22.19
C PRO A 90 -31.33 28.10 21.55
N THR A 91 -30.47 28.30 20.55
CA THR A 91 -29.89 27.22 19.76
C THR A 91 -28.45 26.98 20.19
N VAL A 92 -28.12 25.75 20.57
CA VAL A 92 -26.78 25.33 21.01
C VAL A 92 -26.14 24.47 19.93
N LEU A 93 -24.94 24.85 19.51
CA LEU A 93 -24.15 24.20 18.47
C LEU A 93 -22.88 23.61 19.10
N GLU A 94 -22.67 22.31 19.01
CA GLU A 94 -21.43 21.67 19.45
C GLU A 94 -20.42 21.61 18.30
N CYS A 95 -19.21 22.10 18.53
CA CYS A 95 -18.09 21.93 17.63
C CYS A 95 -17.59 20.49 17.72
N ARG A 96 -17.58 19.77 16.61
CA ARG A 96 -17.05 18.41 16.54
C ARG A 96 -15.99 18.30 15.46
N SER A 97 -14.98 17.50 15.73
CA SER A 97 -14.13 16.99 14.67
C SER A 97 -14.93 15.96 13.87
N ARG A 98 -14.82 15.97 12.54
CA ARG A 98 -15.41 14.94 11.69
C ARG A 98 -14.94 13.52 12.06
N ARG A 99 -13.82 13.39 12.79
CA ARG A 99 -13.41 12.12 13.42
C ARG A 99 -14.38 11.61 14.50
N SER A 100 -15.17 12.47 15.13
CA SER A 100 -16.09 12.13 16.23
C SER A 100 -17.51 11.80 15.76
N GLU A 101 -17.76 11.69 14.45
CA GLU A 101 -19.00 11.09 13.91
C GLU A 101 -19.02 9.56 14.03
N ARG A 102 -17.91 8.92 14.43
CA ARG A 102 -17.93 7.53 14.86
C ARG A 102 -17.89 7.45 16.38
N ALA A 103 -18.99 7.87 17.01
CA ALA A 103 -19.36 7.38 18.33
C ALA A 103 -20.24 6.14 18.11
N PRO A 104 -19.98 5.01 18.80
CA PRO A 104 -20.78 3.81 18.68
C PRO A 104 -22.18 4.10 19.23
N GLY A 105 -23.20 3.87 18.40
CA GLY A 105 -24.59 4.00 18.79
C GLY A 105 -25.22 5.36 18.48
N GLU A 106 -25.55 5.59 17.21
CA GLU A 106 -26.79 6.32 16.87
C GLU A 106 -27.30 5.78 15.52
N THR A 107 -28.07 4.69 15.61
CA THR A 107 -28.90 4.15 14.54
C THR A 107 -29.87 5.23 14.06
N THR A 108 -29.50 5.99 13.03
CA THR A 108 -30.45 6.87 12.34
C THR A 108 -31.13 6.07 11.22
N LEU A 109 -32.16 5.32 11.59
CA LEU A 109 -33.21 4.85 10.69
C LEU A 109 -33.97 6.08 10.18
N SER A 110 -33.68 6.53 8.96
CA SER A 110 -34.61 7.40 8.22
C SER A 110 -35.36 6.53 7.22
N ILE A 111 -36.49 5.99 7.67
CA ILE A 111 -37.52 5.45 6.78
C ILE A 111 -38.30 6.65 6.27
N SER A 112 -38.17 7.00 4.99
CA SER A 112 -39.21 7.79 4.31
C SER A 112 -40.12 6.80 3.57
N GLU A 113 -41.26 6.48 4.16
CA GLU A 113 -42.38 5.92 3.41
C GLU A 113 -43.00 7.04 2.58
N ASP A 114 -42.85 6.97 1.26
CA ASP A 114 -43.71 7.75 0.38
C ASP A 114 -45.00 6.95 0.12
N LYS A 115 -46.16 7.58 0.31
CA LYS A 115 -47.49 6.94 0.33
C LYS A 115 -47.99 6.46 -1.04
N THR A 116 -47.09 6.17 -1.98
CA THR A 116 -47.40 5.86 -3.38
C THR A 116 -46.94 4.47 -3.83
N GLY A 117 -46.32 3.66 -2.96
CA GLY A 117 -45.97 2.28 -3.30
C GLY A 117 -44.74 2.15 -4.21
N THR A 118 -43.86 3.15 -4.20
CA THR A 118 -42.59 3.18 -4.96
C THR A 118 -41.40 3.26 -4.01
N THR A 119 -40.47 2.31 -4.17
CA THR A 119 -39.06 2.26 -3.73
C THR A 119 -38.73 2.70 -2.29
N THR A 120 -38.54 1.73 -1.39
CA THR A 120 -37.95 1.93 -0.06
C THR A 120 -36.47 2.31 -0.17
N VAL A 121 -36.14 3.55 0.18
CA VAL A 121 -34.76 4.00 0.41
C VAL A 121 -34.30 3.46 1.76
N VAL A 122 -33.29 2.59 1.76
CA VAL A 122 -32.67 2.13 3.00
C VAL A 122 -31.32 2.81 3.13
N ARG A 123 -31.34 4.02 3.68
CA ARG A 123 -30.14 4.68 4.18
C ARG A 123 -29.79 4.00 5.51
N LYS A 124 -29.08 2.87 5.44
CA LYS A 124 -28.48 2.27 6.64
C LYS A 124 -27.01 2.65 6.65
N VAL A 125 -26.66 3.62 7.50
CA VAL A 125 -25.29 3.75 7.99
C VAL A 125 -25.09 2.54 8.91
N ILE A 126 -24.59 1.44 8.35
CA ILE A 126 -24.10 0.34 9.17
C ILE A 126 -22.79 0.86 9.73
N ASP A 127 -22.79 1.19 11.02
CA ASP A 127 -21.54 1.43 11.72
C ASP A 127 -20.63 0.24 11.45
N THR A 128 -19.41 0.51 10.97
CA THR A 128 -18.44 -0.54 10.66
C THR A 128 -17.95 -1.24 11.92
N HIS A 129 -18.28 -0.69 13.09
CA HIS A 129 -18.48 -1.50 14.28
C HIS A 129 -19.71 -2.37 14.03
N PHE A 130 -19.47 -3.63 13.63
CA PHE A 130 -20.36 -4.70 14.05
C PHE A 130 -20.69 -4.37 15.52
N PRO A 131 -21.96 -4.29 15.97
CA PRO A 131 -22.27 -3.99 17.38
C PRO A 131 -21.66 -5.04 18.34
N GLY A 132 -20.84 -5.96 17.83
CA GLY A 132 -20.32 -7.11 18.48
C GLY A 132 -21.48 -7.89 19.06
N MET A 133 -21.33 -8.25 20.31
CA MET A 133 -22.35 -8.93 21.08
C MET A 133 -23.48 -8.01 21.56
N GLU A 134 -23.44 -6.69 21.34
CA GLU A 134 -24.48 -5.76 21.83
C GLU A 134 -25.79 -5.88 21.04
N ALA A 135 -25.73 -5.99 19.71
CA ALA A 135 -26.93 -6.30 18.91
C ALA A 135 -27.51 -7.69 19.20
N LEU A 136 -26.70 -8.63 19.72
CA LEU A 136 -27.18 -9.93 20.22
C LEU A 136 -27.81 -9.80 21.62
N LYS A 137 -27.42 -8.81 22.41
CA LYS A 137 -27.98 -8.53 23.74
C LYS A 137 -29.29 -7.75 23.66
N GLU A 138 -29.46 -6.93 22.62
CA GLU A 138 -30.66 -6.11 22.37
C GLU A 138 -31.70 -6.78 21.47
N ALA A 139 -31.39 -7.95 20.89
CA ALA A 139 -32.36 -8.72 20.10
C ALA A 139 -33.44 -9.30 21.03
N GLU A 140 -34.62 -8.69 21.04
CA GLU A 140 -35.74 -9.09 21.90
C GLU A 140 -36.60 -10.19 21.25
N GLY A 141 -36.47 -10.39 19.92
CA GLY A 141 -37.24 -11.38 19.14
C GLY A 141 -36.42 -12.54 18.55
N LEU A 142 -37.05 -13.71 18.40
CA LEU A 142 -36.47 -14.91 17.78
C LEU A 142 -35.93 -14.65 16.35
N ASP A 143 -36.66 -13.88 15.54
CA ASP A 143 -36.26 -13.57 14.16
C ASP A 143 -35.05 -12.64 14.11
N GLU A 144 -34.95 -11.68 15.04
CA GLU A 144 -33.81 -10.78 15.18
C GLU A 144 -32.56 -11.54 15.63
N MET A 145 -32.71 -12.44 16.60
CA MET A 145 -31.64 -13.35 17.04
C MET A 145 -31.14 -14.24 15.90
N GLN A 146 -32.05 -14.83 15.11
CA GLN A 146 -31.68 -15.67 13.97
C GLN A 146 -30.96 -14.88 12.87
N ARG A 147 -31.40 -13.64 12.60
CA ARG A 147 -30.70 -12.73 11.66
C ARG A 147 -29.31 -12.37 12.17
N ALA A 148 -29.18 -11.97 13.44
CA ALA A 148 -27.89 -11.63 14.05
C ALA A 148 -26.93 -12.82 14.02
N GLN A 149 -27.41 -14.03 14.35
CA GLN A 149 -26.62 -15.26 14.28
C GLN A 149 -26.15 -15.56 12.86
N ARG A 150 -27.03 -15.43 11.85
CA ARG A 150 -26.67 -15.63 10.43
C ARG A 150 -25.62 -14.63 9.96
N ASN A 151 -25.78 -13.36 10.31
CA ASN A 151 -24.83 -12.31 9.95
C ASN A 151 -23.46 -12.57 10.58
N LEU A 152 -23.41 -13.00 11.85
CA LEU A 152 -22.16 -13.34 12.54
C LEU A 152 -21.47 -14.56 11.94
N ALA A 153 -22.23 -15.61 11.61
CA ALA A 153 -21.68 -16.78 10.93
C ALA A 153 -21.07 -16.41 9.57
N THR A 154 -21.76 -15.56 8.81
CA THR A 154 -21.26 -15.05 7.52
C THR A 154 -20.01 -14.20 7.70
N ALA A 155 -19.98 -13.32 8.71
CA ALA A 155 -18.81 -12.50 9.02
C ALA A 155 -17.58 -13.37 9.31
N TYR A 156 -17.76 -14.42 10.11
CA TYR A 156 -16.70 -15.34 10.49
C TYR A 156 -16.15 -16.12 9.30
N GLU A 157 -17.03 -16.69 8.46
CA GLU A 157 -16.60 -17.46 7.29
C GLU A 157 -15.87 -16.56 6.27
N VAL A 158 -16.38 -15.36 6.01
CA VAL A 158 -15.73 -14.37 5.14
C VAL A 158 -14.36 -13.98 5.72
N SER A 159 -14.29 -13.64 7.01
CA SER A 159 -13.04 -13.29 7.67
C SER A 159 -12.00 -14.42 7.59
N LYS A 160 -12.43 -15.67 7.77
CA LYS A 160 -11.56 -16.85 7.66
C LYS A 160 -11.03 -17.00 6.23
N LEU A 161 -11.89 -16.89 5.22
CA LEU A 161 -11.49 -16.98 3.82
C LEU A 161 -10.49 -15.86 3.47
N LEU A 162 -10.81 -14.61 3.79
CA LEU A 162 -9.98 -13.45 3.48
C LEU A 162 -8.65 -13.47 4.25
N SER A 163 -8.63 -13.97 5.48
CA SER A 163 -7.40 -14.04 6.28
C SER A 163 -6.36 -15.00 5.71
N SER A 164 -6.80 -15.99 4.92
CA SER A 164 -5.94 -17.00 4.29
C SER A 164 -5.33 -16.59 2.94
N ALA A 165 -5.79 -15.47 2.37
CA ALA A 165 -5.28 -14.97 1.10
C ALA A 165 -3.81 -14.52 1.25
N ARG A 166 -2.96 -14.94 0.31
CA ARG A 166 -1.51 -14.66 0.31
C ARG A 166 -1.13 -13.44 -0.52
N ASP A 167 -2.00 -13.05 -1.43
CA ASP A 167 -1.80 -11.97 -2.40
C ASP A 167 -3.15 -11.26 -2.66
N MET A 168 -3.08 -10.11 -3.33
CA MET A 168 -4.25 -9.27 -3.62
C MET A 168 -5.25 -9.97 -4.55
N ASP A 169 -4.79 -10.74 -5.53
CA ASP A 169 -5.66 -11.39 -6.51
C ASP A 169 -6.50 -12.49 -5.85
N SER A 170 -5.87 -13.32 -5.04
CA SER A 170 -6.50 -14.35 -4.22
C SER A 170 -7.49 -13.73 -3.22
N LEU A 171 -7.14 -12.56 -2.66
CA LEU A 171 -8.02 -11.83 -1.76
C LEU A 171 -9.27 -11.32 -2.49
N PHE A 172 -9.10 -10.63 -3.62
CA PHE A 172 -10.22 -10.11 -4.41
C PHE A 172 -11.13 -11.23 -4.92
N LYS A 173 -10.54 -12.34 -5.38
CA LYS A 173 -11.29 -13.54 -5.74
C LYS A 173 -12.11 -14.07 -4.56
N GLY A 174 -11.51 -14.17 -3.37
CA GLY A 174 -12.21 -14.61 -2.16
C GLY A 174 -13.38 -13.70 -1.76
N VAL A 175 -13.26 -12.39 -1.96
CA VAL A 175 -14.36 -11.42 -1.75
C VAL A 175 -15.50 -11.66 -2.75
N ILE A 176 -15.17 -11.77 -4.05
CA ILE A 176 -16.17 -12.05 -5.09
C ILE A 176 -16.85 -13.41 -4.87
N ASP A 177 -16.09 -14.44 -4.46
CA ASP A 177 -16.63 -15.75 -4.07
C ASP A 177 -17.61 -15.67 -2.91
N SER A 178 -17.30 -14.85 -1.91
CA SER A 178 -18.20 -14.59 -0.79
C SER A 178 -19.51 -13.96 -1.25
N VAL A 179 -19.46 -12.97 -2.15
CA VAL A 179 -20.66 -12.32 -2.71
C VAL A 179 -21.57 -13.33 -3.39
N PHE A 180 -21.05 -14.18 -4.28
CA PHE A 180 -21.88 -15.14 -5.01
C PHE A 180 -22.35 -16.33 -4.17
N THR A 181 -21.63 -16.68 -3.10
CA THR A 181 -22.05 -17.73 -2.16
C THR A 181 -23.17 -17.25 -1.25
N THR A 182 -23.15 -15.96 -0.87
CA THR A 182 -24.09 -15.38 0.08
C THR A 182 -25.30 -14.71 -0.60
N LEU A 183 -25.13 -14.15 -1.80
CA LEU A 183 -26.10 -13.29 -2.46
C LEU A 183 -26.49 -13.80 -3.84
N ASN A 184 -27.74 -13.55 -4.24
CA ASN A 184 -28.25 -13.92 -5.55
C ASN A 184 -27.96 -12.86 -6.63
N ALA A 185 -26.68 -12.50 -6.80
CA ALA A 185 -26.25 -11.52 -7.79
C ALA A 185 -25.95 -12.16 -9.17
N ASP A 186 -26.32 -11.47 -10.25
CA ASP A 186 -25.94 -11.83 -11.62
C ASP A 186 -24.52 -11.33 -11.93
N ARG A 187 -24.14 -10.17 -11.38
CA ARG A 187 -22.79 -9.62 -11.45
C ARG A 187 -22.35 -9.04 -10.12
N ALA A 188 -21.05 -9.10 -9.86
CA ALA A 188 -20.42 -8.38 -8.75
C ALA A 188 -19.07 -7.82 -9.17
N ALA A 189 -18.68 -6.69 -8.57
CA ALA A 189 -17.41 -6.02 -8.82
C ALA A 189 -16.84 -5.36 -7.56
N ILE A 190 -15.52 -5.31 -7.47
CA ILE A 190 -14.75 -4.54 -6.50
C ILE A 190 -14.12 -3.38 -7.25
N LEU A 191 -14.39 -2.16 -6.78
CA LEU A 191 -13.79 -0.95 -7.31
C LEU A 191 -12.94 -0.33 -6.21
N LEU A 192 -11.69 0.02 -6.51
CA LEU A 192 -10.81 0.72 -5.57
C LEU A 192 -10.35 2.04 -6.17
N ARG A 193 -10.12 3.03 -5.31
CA ARG A 193 -9.46 4.28 -5.71
C ARG A 193 -8.00 3.98 -6.06
N GLU A 194 -7.53 4.51 -7.19
CA GLU A 194 -6.12 4.47 -7.54
C GLU A 194 -5.30 5.31 -6.55
N GLN A 195 -4.19 4.76 -6.06
CA GLN A 195 -3.25 5.50 -5.23
C GLN A 195 -2.17 6.14 -6.12
N GLY A 196 -2.10 7.48 -6.11
CA GLY A 196 -0.97 8.22 -6.70
C GLY A 196 -1.17 8.81 -8.10
N GLY A 197 -2.36 8.72 -8.69
CA GLY A 197 -2.70 9.50 -9.88
C GLY A 197 -2.80 11.00 -9.55
N ALA A 198 -2.20 11.87 -10.35
CA ALA A 198 -2.49 13.29 -10.28
C ALA A 198 -4.00 13.46 -10.37
N ALA A 199 -4.62 14.11 -9.38
CA ALA A 199 -6.02 14.46 -9.46
C ALA A 199 -6.22 15.20 -10.79
N GLY A 200 -6.98 14.61 -11.71
CA GLY A 200 -7.46 15.35 -12.87
C GLY A 200 -8.23 16.59 -12.38
N ASP A 201 -8.37 17.59 -13.24
CA ASP A 201 -9.02 18.87 -12.95
C ASP A 201 -10.43 18.74 -12.30
N ASP A 202 -11.04 17.55 -12.34
CA ASP A 202 -12.36 17.26 -11.74
C ASP A 202 -12.32 16.71 -10.30
N GLY A 203 -11.14 16.53 -9.67
CA GLY A 203 -11.03 16.11 -8.27
C GLY A 203 -11.53 14.69 -7.95
N ASP A 204 -11.94 13.92 -8.97
CA ASP A 204 -12.38 12.53 -8.82
C ASP A 204 -11.14 11.62 -8.82
N SER A 205 -10.87 10.93 -7.71
CA SER A 205 -9.83 9.89 -7.71
C SER A 205 -10.26 8.81 -8.69
N ALA A 206 -9.44 8.52 -9.71
CA ALA A 206 -9.74 7.47 -10.68
C ALA A 206 -10.06 6.16 -9.94
N LEU A 207 -11.25 5.61 -10.19
CA LEU A 207 -11.66 4.30 -9.67
C LEU A 207 -11.32 3.26 -10.73
N SER A 208 -10.65 2.20 -10.31
CA SER A 208 -10.41 1.04 -11.16
C SER A 208 -11.20 -0.16 -10.65
N ILE A 209 -11.76 -0.93 -11.59
CA ILE A 209 -12.32 -2.24 -11.29
C ILE A 209 -11.14 -3.18 -11.11
N VAL A 210 -10.93 -3.66 -9.88
CA VAL A 210 -9.80 -4.54 -9.55
C VAL A 210 -10.18 -6.02 -9.60
N ALA A 211 -11.48 -6.32 -9.49
CA ALA A 211 -12.02 -7.65 -9.71
C ALA A 211 -13.51 -7.56 -10.03
N ALA A 212 -13.98 -8.45 -10.90
CA ALA A 212 -15.39 -8.56 -11.20
C ALA A 212 -15.72 -9.96 -11.73
N ARG A 213 -16.99 -10.35 -11.64
CA ARG A 213 -17.51 -11.62 -12.17
C ARG A 213 -18.97 -11.49 -12.59
N SER A 214 -19.33 -12.17 -13.67
CA SER A 214 -20.72 -12.49 -14.02
C SER A 214 -21.03 -13.97 -13.75
N ARG A 215 -22.26 -14.28 -13.36
CA ARG A 215 -22.73 -15.65 -13.06
C ARG A 215 -22.74 -16.54 -14.30
N ASP A 216 -23.22 -16.00 -15.41
CA ASP A 216 -23.62 -16.78 -16.59
C ASP A 216 -22.65 -16.61 -17.77
N ARG A 217 -21.58 -15.84 -17.59
CA ARG A 217 -20.63 -15.52 -18.66
C ARG A 217 -19.24 -15.27 -18.09
N GLU A 218 -18.22 -15.82 -18.74
CA GLU A 218 -16.86 -15.32 -18.59
C GLU A 218 -16.82 -13.96 -19.29
N GLU A 219 -16.89 -12.89 -18.48
CA GLU A 219 -16.69 -11.50 -18.92
C GLU A 219 -15.32 -11.05 -18.41
N THR A 220 -14.55 -10.34 -19.24
CA THR A 220 -13.30 -9.71 -18.80
C THR A 220 -13.61 -8.49 -17.92
N LEU A 221 -12.62 -7.99 -17.16
CA LEU A 221 -12.82 -6.81 -16.30
C LEU A 221 -13.31 -5.58 -17.10
N ASP A 222 -12.82 -5.42 -18.34
CA ASP A 222 -13.19 -4.33 -19.23
C ASP A 222 -14.62 -4.44 -19.78
N GLU A 223 -15.23 -5.63 -19.72
CA GLU A 223 -16.59 -5.88 -20.19
C GLU A 223 -17.65 -5.62 -19.11
N ILE A 224 -17.24 -5.54 -17.84
CA ILE A 224 -18.15 -5.32 -16.72
C ILE A 224 -18.28 -3.83 -16.44
N GLU A 225 -19.37 -3.25 -16.92
CA GLU A 225 -19.75 -1.87 -16.57
C GLU A 225 -20.70 -1.84 -15.37
N VAL A 226 -20.35 -1.00 -14.40
CA VAL A 226 -21.14 -0.74 -13.18
C VAL A 226 -21.90 0.59 -13.28
N SER A 227 -22.94 0.74 -12.46
CA SER A 227 -23.68 2.01 -12.38
C SER A 227 -22.85 3.11 -11.73
N ARG A 228 -22.35 4.06 -12.53
CA ARG A 228 -21.54 5.20 -12.05
C ARG A 228 -22.28 6.04 -11.01
N THR A 229 -23.58 6.26 -11.19
CA THR A 229 -24.40 7.06 -10.28
C THR A 229 -24.50 6.41 -8.90
N VAL A 230 -24.74 5.10 -8.85
CA VAL A 230 -24.82 4.35 -7.59
C VAL A 230 -23.47 4.30 -6.88
N VAL A 231 -22.40 4.05 -7.65
CA VAL A 231 -21.02 4.03 -7.11
C VAL A 231 -20.64 5.38 -6.52
N LYS A 232 -20.92 6.47 -7.23
CA LYS A 232 -20.62 7.84 -6.79
C LYS A 232 -21.35 8.19 -5.49
N GLU A 233 -22.63 7.85 -5.38
CA GLU A 233 -23.41 8.09 -4.16
C GLU A 233 -22.78 7.43 -2.93
N VAL A 234 -22.36 6.17 -3.06
CA VAL A 234 -21.71 5.41 -1.98
C VAL A 234 -20.34 6.00 -1.63
N LEU A 235 -19.55 6.43 -2.61
CA LEU A 235 -18.23 7.01 -2.39
C LEU A 235 -18.28 8.40 -1.73
N ASP A 236 -19.21 9.26 -2.16
CA ASP A 236 -19.34 10.63 -1.67
C ASP A 236 -19.85 10.66 -0.23
N HIS A 237 -20.74 9.72 0.13
CA HIS A 237 -21.44 9.72 1.42
C HIS A 237 -20.98 8.63 2.37
N GLY A 238 -20.25 7.61 1.91
CA GLY A 238 -19.81 6.47 2.72
C GLY A 238 -20.95 5.60 3.24
N VAL A 239 -22.09 5.57 2.54
CA VAL A 239 -23.28 4.81 2.92
C VAL A 239 -23.61 3.75 1.87
N SER A 240 -24.15 2.61 2.30
CA SER A 240 -24.62 1.58 1.38
C SER A 240 -25.92 1.99 0.69
N SER A 241 -26.08 1.62 -0.59
CA SER A 241 -27.28 1.90 -1.39
C SER A 241 -27.88 0.62 -1.96
N LEU A 242 -29.21 0.56 -1.98
CA LEU A 242 -30.03 -0.49 -2.58
C LEU A 242 -31.09 0.16 -3.49
N SER A 243 -31.26 -0.42 -4.68
CA SER A 243 -32.39 -0.16 -5.55
C SER A 243 -33.01 -1.49 -5.98
N ARG A 244 -34.26 -1.73 -5.58
CA ARG A 244 -35.03 -2.93 -5.94
C ARG A 244 -35.56 -2.88 -7.37
N ASP A 245 -35.77 -1.70 -7.92
CA ASP A 245 -36.06 -1.50 -9.33
C ASP A 245 -35.29 -0.29 -9.84
N ALA A 246 -34.11 -0.54 -10.40
CA ALA A 246 -33.22 0.52 -10.88
C ALA A 246 -33.83 1.33 -12.03
N THR A 247 -34.80 0.76 -12.76
CA THR A 247 -35.49 1.44 -13.87
C THR A 247 -36.63 2.34 -13.40
N ALA A 248 -37.17 2.09 -12.21
CA ALA A 248 -38.21 2.92 -11.59
C ALA A 248 -37.65 3.91 -10.55
N ASP A 249 -36.39 3.75 -10.13
CA ASP A 249 -35.75 4.60 -9.13
C ASP A 249 -35.38 5.97 -9.70
N GLU A 250 -36.03 7.04 -9.23
CA GLU A 250 -35.78 8.41 -9.72
C GLU A 250 -34.31 8.84 -9.61
N ARG A 251 -33.54 8.24 -8.69
CA ARG A 251 -32.11 8.54 -8.52
C ARG A 251 -31.26 8.00 -9.66
N TYR A 252 -31.69 6.92 -10.32
CA TYR A 252 -30.84 6.14 -11.23
C TYR A 252 -31.45 5.88 -12.61
N ARG A 253 -32.77 6.05 -12.77
CA ARG A 253 -33.51 5.69 -14.00
C ARG A 253 -33.03 6.43 -15.25
N GLU A 254 -32.43 7.61 -15.09
CA GLU A 254 -31.88 8.43 -16.18
C GLU A 254 -30.39 8.15 -16.44
N GLY A 255 -29.75 7.28 -15.65
CA GLY A 255 -28.34 6.94 -15.82
C GLY A 255 -28.12 6.04 -17.04
N GLU A 256 -27.27 6.48 -17.98
CA GLU A 256 -26.94 5.73 -19.19
C GLU A 256 -26.47 4.29 -18.89
N SER A 257 -25.67 4.11 -17.83
CA SER A 257 -25.18 2.80 -17.40
C SER A 257 -26.30 1.85 -16.96
N ILE A 258 -27.37 2.35 -16.32
CA ILE A 258 -28.52 1.53 -15.91
C ILE A 258 -29.26 1.00 -17.14
N ILE A 259 -29.46 1.88 -18.13
CA ILE A 259 -30.20 1.57 -19.36
C ILE A 259 -29.39 0.62 -20.26
N GLN A 260 -28.12 0.93 -20.52
CA GLN A 260 -27.26 0.16 -21.42
C GLN A 260 -27.00 -1.25 -20.88
N GLN A 261 -26.76 -1.38 -19.57
CA GLN A 261 -26.44 -2.65 -18.93
C GLN A 261 -27.68 -3.46 -18.52
N LYS A 262 -28.90 -2.93 -18.78
CA LYS A 262 -30.19 -3.55 -18.43
C LYS A 262 -30.28 -3.95 -16.95
N ILE A 263 -29.77 -3.10 -16.07
CA ILE A 263 -29.77 -3.34 -14.63
C ILE A 263 -31.22 -3.24 -14.12
N ARG A 264 -31.73 -4.31 -13.50
CA ARG A 264 -33.08 -4.39 -12.93
C ARG A 264 -33.09 -4.11 -11.44
N SER A 265 -32.09 -4.58 -10.70
CA SER A 265 -31.87 -4.21 -9.29
C SER A 265 -30.39 -4.16 -8.99
N VAL A 266 -30.00 -3.33 -8.01
CA VAL A 266 -28.58 -3.07 -7.70
C VAL A 266 -28.37 -2.80 -6.22
N MET A 267 -27.23 -3.25 -5.70
CA MET A 267 -26.70 -2.90 -4.39
C MET A 267 -25.25 -2.43 -4.52
N CYS A 268 -24.87 -1.53 -3.64
CA CYS A 268 -23.50 -1.05 -3.54
C CYS A 268 -23.19 -0.74 -2.08
N ALA A 269 -22.06 -1.22 -1.59
CA ALA A 269 -21.60 -0.98 -0.24
C ALA A 269 -20.17 -0.43 -0.25
N PRO A 270 -19.81 0.44 0.71
CA PRO A 270 -18.47 0.99 0.77
C PRO A 270 -17.46 -0.06 1.27
N VAL A 271 -16.24 0.02 0.76
CA VAL A 271 -15.06 -0.68 1.28
C VAL A 271 -14.30 0.31 2.15
N LEU A 272 -14.30 0.06 3.46
CA LEU A 272 -13.88 1.02 4.48
C LEU A 272 -12.73 0.48 5.34
N THR A 273 -11.92 1.39 5.87
CA THR A 273 -11.00 1.13 7.00
C THR A 273 -11.12 2.23 8.04
N GLU A 274 -10.89 1.89 9.31
CA GLU A 274 -10.91 2.86 10.41
C GLU A 274 -9.79 3.91 10.32
N GLU A 275 -8.68 3.57 9.67
CA GLU A 275 -7.48 4.42 9.56
C GLU A 275 -7.44 5.32 8.32
N SER A 276 -8.35 5.11 7.35
CA SER A 276 -8.33 5.89 6.10
C SER A 276 -8.60 7.38 6.37
N VAL A 277 -7.52 8.17 6.43
CA VAL A 277 -7.57 9.64 6.49
C VAL A 277 -8.22 10.24 5.22
N GLN A 278 -8.43 9.41 4.18
CA GLN A 278 -8.89 9.76 2.83
C GLN A 278 -10.33 9.32 2.50
N GLY A 279 -11.09 8.79 3.46
CA GLY A 279 -12.47 8.33 3.19
C GLY A 279 -12.53 6.97 2.49
N VAL A 280 -13.68 6.66 1.90
CA VAL A 280 -14.01 5.35 1.32
C VAL A 280 -12.92 4.87 0.34
N MET A 281 -12.28 3.73 0.63
CA MET A 281 -11.21 3.16 -0.21
C MET A 281 -11.70 2.70 -1.57
N GLY A 282 -12.98 2.34 -1.64
CA GLY A 282 -13.60 1.75 -2.81
C GLY A 282 -15.02 1.28 -2.53
N VAL A 283 -15.60 0.53 -3.45
CA VAL A 283 -16.94 -0.03 -3.27
C VAL A 283 -17.01 -1.49 -3.67
N LEU A 284 -17.91 -2.21 -3.03
CA LEU A 284 -18.35 -3.53 -3.41
C LEU A 284 -19.72 -3.42 -4.07
N TYR A 285 -19.79 -3.78 -5.33
CA TYR A 285 -20.95 -3.61 -6.19
C TYR A 285 -21.57 -4.96 -6.54
N ALA A 286 -22.90 -5.05 -6.57
CA ALA A 286 -23.64 -6.21 -7.02
C ALA A 286 -24.92 -5.82 -7.77
N ASP A 287 -25.22 -6.47 -8.89
CA ASP A 287 -26.45 -6.23 -9.65
C ASP A 287 -27.17 -7.50 -10.10
N SER A 288 -28.42 -7.32 -10.50
CA SER A 288 -29.21 -8.29 -11.25
C SER A 288 -29.77 -7.64 -12.50
N ARG A 289 -29.66 -8.36 -13.62
CA ARG A 289 -30.26 -8.02 -14.92
C ARG A 289 -31.55 -8.80 -15.17
N SER A 290 -31.80 -9.85 -14.40
CA SER A 290 -32.92 -10.77 -14.60
C SER A 290 -34.14 -10.41 -13.77
N LEU A 291 -33.95 -9.87 -12.55
CA LEU A 291 -35.03 -9.69 -11.59
C LEU A 291 -35.06 -8.26 -11.03
N THR A 292 -36.27 -7.71 -10.93
CA THR A 292 -36.54 -6.62 -9.96
C THR A 292 -36.74 -7.25 -8.59
N GLY A 293 -36.29 -6.58 -7.54
CA GLY A 293 -36.39 -7.06 -6.17
C GLY A 293 -35.50 -8.28 -5.91
N ALA A 294 -34.44 -8.49 -6.68
CA ALA A 294 -33.49 -9.58 -6.46
C ALA A 294 -32.80 -9.51 -5.10
N PHE A 295 -32.81 -8.32 -4.48
CA PHE A 295 -32.13 -8.02 -3.24
C PHE A 295 -33.05 -7.40 -2.19
N SER A 296 -32.85 -7.80 -0.93
CA SER A 296 -33.51 -7.30 0.27
C SER A 296 -32.58 -6.40 1.10
N GLU A 297 -33.12 -5.79 2.17
CA GLU A 297 -32.30 -5.04 3.13
C GLU A 297 -31.30 -5.95 3.85
N SER A 298 -31.69 -7.18 4.16
CA SER A 298 -30.79 -8.17 4.76
C SER A 298 -29.63 -8.53 3.81
N ASP A 299 -29.88 -8.54 2.50
CA ASP A 299 -28.83 -8.75 1.51
C ASP A 299 -27.85 -7.56 1.44
N LEU A 300 -28.36 -6.32 1.57
CA LEU A 300 -27.51 -5.13 1.66
C LEU A 300 -26.65 -5.14 2.93
N GLU A 301 -27.19 -5.61 4.05
CA GLU A 301 -26.45 -5.78 5.31
C GLU A 301 -25.30 -6.80 5.15
N LEU A 302 -25.57 -7.93 4.50
CA LEU A 302 -24.55 -8.95 4.20
C LEU A 302 -23.50 -8.41 3.22
N LEU A 303 -23.90 -7.67 2.18
CA LEU A 303 -22.97 -7.04 1.25
C LEU A 303 -22.06 -6.03 1.96
N ALA A 304 -22.62 -5.18 2.82
CA ALA A 304 -21.85 -4.21 3.59
C ALA A 304 -20.88 -4.88 4.58
N LEU A 305 -21.29 -5.98 5.20
CA LEU A 305 -20.42 -6.79 6.04
C LEU A 305 -19.22 -7.34 5.26
N ILE A 306 -19.47 -7.92 4.07
CA ILE A 306 -18.41 -8.41 3.19
C ILE A 306 -17.49 -7.26 2.78
N GLY A 307 -18.05 -6.11 2.40
CA GLY A 307 -17.30 -4.90 2.05
C GLY A 307 -16.39 -4.39 3.17
N ASN A 308 -16.87 -4.42 4.42
CA ASN A 308 -16.08 -4.03 5.60
C ASN A 308 -14.94 -5.02 5.87
N GLN A 309 -15.20 -6.33 5.83
CA GLN A 309 -14.16 -7.34 6.01
C GLN A 309 -13.12 -7.30 4.88
N ALA A 310 -13.57 -7.06 3.64
CA ALA A 310 -12.71 -6.83 2.49
C ALA A 310 -11.82 -5.61 2.71
N GLY A 311 -12.39 -4.49 3.19
CA GLY A 311 -11.62 -3.26 3.47
C GLY A 311 -10.49 -3.48 4.46
N VAL A 312 -10.76 -4.16 5.58
CA VAL A 312 -9.73 -4.52 6.57
C VAL A 312 -8.64 -5.39 5.95
N ALA A 313 -9.02 -6.42 5.18
CA ALA A 313 -8.06 -7.34 4.59
C ALA A 313 -7.21 -6.67 3.49
N ILE A 314 -7.82 -5.84 2.64
CA ILE A 314 -7.16 -5.08 1.57
C ILE A 314 -6.15 -4.10 2.17
N HIS A 315 -6.54 -3.34 3.19
CA HIS A 315 -5.65 -2.40 3.87
C HIS A 315 -4.48 -3.09 4.55
N ARG A 316 -4.73 -4.22 5.22
CA ARG A 316 -3.66 -5.04 5.81
C ARG A 316 -2.65 -5.49 4.74
N ALA A 317 -3.13 -6.00 3.61
CA ALA A 317 -2.26 -6.44 2.51
C ALA A 317 -1.46 -5.26 1.93
N GLN A 318 -2.08 -4.09 1.77
CA GLN A 318 -1.40 -2.86 1.34
C GLN A 318 -0.32 -2.41 2.34
N LEU A 319 -0.61 -2.43 3.65
CA LEU A 319 0.35 -2.08 4.70
C LEU A 319 1.54 -3.04 4.74
N ILE A 320 1.30 -4.35 4.60
CA ILE A 320 2.37 -5.35 4.51
C ILE A 320 3.26 -5.06 3.30
N ALA A 321 2.66 -4.85 2.12
CA ALA A 321 3.41 -4.53 0.91
C ALA A 321 4.17 -3.19 1.00
N GLN A 322 3.61 -2.18 1.67
CA GLN A 322 4.29 -0.92 1.95
C GLN A 322 5.47 -1.10 2.91
N LEU A 323 5.31 -1.91 3.95
CA LEU A 323 6.38 -2.23 4.89
C LEU A 323 7.51 -2.99 4.21
N GLU A 324 7.20 -3.97 3.36
CA GLU A 324 8.19 -4.70 2.56
C GLU A 324 8.96 -3.76 1.62
N ARG A 325 8.24 -2.89 0.88
CA ARG A 325 8.89 -1.89 0.02
C ARG A 325 9.80 -0.97 0.82
N PHE A 326 9.30 -0.39 1.91
CA PHE A 326 10.08 0.50 2.77
C PHE A 326 11.33 -0.19 3.31
N PHE A 327 11.21 -1.45 3.71
CA PHE A 327 12.33 -2.25 4.17
C PHE A 327 13.38 -2.45 3.07
N PHE A 328 12.99 -2.84 1.85
CA PHE A 328 13.93 -2.99 0.73
C PHE A 328 14.55 -1.66 0.30
N ASP A 329 13.79 -0.58 0.26
CA ASP A 329 14.31 0.74 -0.09
C ASP A 329 15.31 1.26 0.95
N THR A 330 15.08 0.97 2.23
CA THR A 330 16.04 1.26 3.31
C THR A 330 17.34 0.48 3.12
N ILE A 331 17.25 -0.81 2.77
CA ILE A 331 18.44 -1.64 2.50
C ILE A 331 19.21 -1.09 1.31
N ARG A 332 18.53 -0.78 0.19
CA ARG A 332 19.17 -0.18 -0.98
C ARG A 332 19.87 1.13 -0.64
N ALA A 333 19.26 1.98 0.18
CA ALA A 333 19.89 3.23 0.61
C ALA A 333 21.17 3.00 1.43
N ILE A 334 21.18 2.01 2.32
CA ILE A 334 22.39 1.62 3.09
C ILE A 334 23.46 1.10 2.14
N VAL A 335 23.11 0.20 1.23
CA VAL A 335 24.03 -0.38 0.25
C VAL A 335 24.62 0.70 -0.66
N ALA A 336 23.80 1.60 -1.18
CA ALA A 336 24.25 2.73 -1.99
C ALA A 336 25.23 3.65 -1.24
N THR A 337 25.06 3.80 0.08
CA THR A 337 25.99 4.57 0.92
C THR A 337 27.36 3.88 1.04
N ILE A 338 27.38 2.55 1.08
CA ILE A 338 28.61 1.75 1.17
C ILE A 338 29.32 1.72 -0.17
N ASP A 339 28.59 1.48 -1.27
CA ASP A 339 29.11 1.54 -2.64
C ASP A 339 29.76 2.92 -2.91
N ALA A 340 29.10 4.01 -2.47
CA ALA A 340 29.64 5.37 -2.62
C ALA A 340 30.93 5.62 -1.82
N LYS A 341 31.12 4.94 -0.68
CA LYS A 341 32.36 5.01 0.13
C LYS A 341 33.51 4.23 -0.51
N ASP A 342 33.20 3.10 -1.14
CA ASP A 342 34.17 2.17 -1.72
C ASP A 342 34.73 2.63 -3.09
N GLY A 343 34.32 3.82 -3.58
CA GLY A 343 34.77 4.36 -4.87
C GLY A 343 34.38 3.49 -6.08
N TYR A 344 33.58 2.45 -5.85
CA TYR A 344 33.11 1.48 -6.81
C TYR A 344 31.96 2.09 -7.64
N THR A 345 31.71 1.54 -8.84
CA THR A 345 30.63 2.05 -9.71
C THR A 345 29.29 2.05 -9.00
N HIS A 346 28.44 3.04 -9.29
CA HIS A 346 27.06 3.03 -8.79
C HIS A 346 26.38 1.68 -9.14
N ARG A 347 25.76 1.04 -8.15
CA ARG A 347 24.87 -0.14 -8.27
C ARG A 347 25.56 -1.51 -8.45
N HIS A 348 26.83 -1.66 -8.08
CA HIS A 348 27.54 -2.96 -8.09
C HIS A 348 26.77 -4.05 -7.33
N SER A 349 26.43 -3.76 -6.08
CA SER A 349 25.71 -4.70 -5.21
C SER A 349 24.36 -5.13 -5.79
N GLU A 350 23.67 -4.25 -6.55
CA GLU A 350 22.42 -4.57 -7.24
C GLU A 350 22.65 -5.53 -8.43
N ARG A 351 23.72 -5.32 -9.21
CA ARG A 351 24.08 -6.21 -10.33
C ARG A 351 24.54 -7.58 -9.84
N VAL A 352 25.35 -7.65 -8.78
CA VAL A 352 25.74 -8.91 -8.12
C VAL A 352 24.51 -9.67 -7.65
N ALA A 353 23.56 -9.01 -6.99
CA ALA A 353 22.31 -9.62 -6.57
C ALA A 353 21.50 -10.15 -7.78
N ALA A 354 21.43 -9.39 -8.87
CA ALA A 354 20.73 -9.80 -10.09
C ALA A 354 21.37 -11.04 -10.74
N PHE A 355 22.69 -11.09 -10.85
CA PHE A 355 23.40 -12.27 -11.36
C PHE A 355 23.22 -13.48 -10.46
N ALA A 356 23.35 -13.31 -9.15
CA ALA A 356 23.18 -14.39 -8.19
C ALA A 356 21.78 -15.01 -8.26
N VAL A 357 20.72 -14.20 -8.39
CA VAL A 357 19.34 -14.66 -8.56
C VAL A 357 19.18 -15.49 -9.84
N LYS A 358 19.73 -15.01 -10.96
CA LYS A 358 19.66 -15.74 -12.24
C LYS A 358 20.37 -17.09 -12.17
N ILE A 359 21.58 -17.12 -11.61
CA ILE A 359 22.36 -18.34 -11.44
C ILE A 359 21.66 -19.32 -10.50
N ALA A 360 21.08 -18.84 -9.39
CA ALA A 360 20.30 -19.67 -8.48
C ALA A 360 19.04 -20.26 -9.15
N GLY A 361 18.34 -19.46 -9.96
CA GLY A 361 17.19 -19.93 -10.74
C GLY A 361 17.56 -21.06 -11.72
N GLU A 362 18.70 -20.92 -12.42
CA GLU A 362 19.21 -21.98 -13.31
C GLU A 362 19.57 -23.27 -12.56
N LEU A 363 19.99 -23.15 -11.30
CA LEU A 363 20.28 -24.30 -10.43
C LEU A 363 19.03 -24.96 -9.83
N GLY A 364 17.83 -24.44 -10.10
CA GLY A 364 16.57 -25.01 -9.63
C GLY A 364 16.31 -24.79 -8.14
N VAL A 365 16.83 -23.70 -7.59
CA VAL A 365 16.65 -23.29 -6.20
C VAL A 365 15.23 -22.77 -5.98
N ASP A 366 14.65 -23.02 -4.79
CA ASP A 366 13.30 -22.59 -4.45
C ASP A 366 13.19 -21.06 -4.24
N GLU A 367 11.97 -20.53 -4.33
CA GLU A 367 11.67 -19.10 -4.25
C GLU A 367 12.09 -18.46 -2.90
N GLU A 368 11.98 -19.20 -1.79
CA GLU A 368 12.39 -18.70 -0.47
C GLU A 368 13.91 -18.54 -0.42
N THR A 369 14.66 -19.50 -0.97
CA THR A 369 16.11 -19.40 -1.07
C THR A 369 16.54 -18.31 -2.06
N ILE A 370 15.84 -18.10 -3.19
CA ILE A 370 16.10 -17.00 -4.13
C ILE A 370 16.00 -15.64 -3.42
N GLN A 371 15.01 -15.46 -2.54
CA GLN A 371 14.86 -14.25 -1.74
C GLN A 371 16.01 -14.01 -0.75
N VAL A 372 16.63 -15.07 -0.25
CA VAL A 372 17.85 -15.00 0.57
C VAL A 372 19.06 -14.66 -0.30
N VAL A 373 19.21 -15.31 -1.47
CA VAL A 373 20.27 -15.05 -2.45
C VAL A 373 20.30 -13.57 -2.85
N GLN A 374 19.14 -13.00 -3.20
CA GLN A 374 19.03 -11.59 -3.58
C GLN A 374 19.53 -10.67 -2.46
N LEU A 375 19.10 -10.94 -1.22
CA LEU A 375 19.47 -10.14 -0.06
C LEU A 375 20.95 -10.31 0.30
N SER A 376 21.51 -11.52 0.18
CA SER A 376 22.94 -11.78 0.35
C SER A 376 23.78 -11.05 -0.69
N GLY A 377 23.35 -11.01 -1.95
CA GLY A 377 24.05 -10.25 -3.00
C GLY A 377 24.06 -8.76 -2.74
N LEU A 378 22.94 -8.18 -2.27
CA LEU A 378 22.88 -6.76 -1.92
C LEU A 378 23.79 -6.41 -0.72
N LEU A 379 23.95 -7.33 0.23
CA LEU A 379 24.60 -7.05 1.52
C LEU A 379 26.00 -7.65 1.68
N HIS A 380 26.53 -8.36 0.67
CA HIS A 380 27.80 -9.09 0.78
C HIS A 380 28.95 -8.20 1.28
N ASP A 381 28.99 -6.97 0.78
CA ASP A 381 30.04 -6.00 1.07
C ASP A 381 29.71 -5.01 2.21
N VAL A 382 28.62 -5.22 2.95
CA VAL A 382 28.18 -4.27 4.00
C VAL A 382 29.26 -4.02 5.06
N GLY A 383 30.16 -4.97 5.27
CA GLY A 383 31.27 -4.86 6.21
C GLY A 383 32.37 -3.89 5.81
N LYS A 384 32.43 -3.45 4.55
CA LYS A 384 33.39 -2.42 4.08
C LYS A 384 33.22 -1.09 4.79
N VAL A 385 32.08 -0.86 5.47
CA VAL A 385 31.90 0.27 6.38
C VAL A 385 33.03 0.35 7.42
N GLY A 386 33.53 -0.79 7.90
CA GLY A 386 34.60 -0.88 8.91
C GLY A 386 36.02 -0.68 8.38
N VAL A 387 36.22 -0.66 7.05
CA VAL A 387 37.55 -0.49 6.45
C VAL A 387 37.87 1.00 6.26
N PRO A 388 39.08 1.49 6.62
CA PRO A 388 39.46 2.88 6.40
C PRO A 388 39.36 3.31 4.93
N GLU A 389 38.82 4.50 4.68
CA GLU A 389 38.66 5.04 3.32
C GLU A 389 40.00 5.22 2.59
N SER A 390 41.07 5.54 3.33
CA SER A 390 42.43 5.63 2.78
C SER A 390 42.97 4.30 2.24
N ILE A 391 42.42 3.17 2.69
CA ILE A 391 42.76 1.83 2.21
C ILE A 391 41.83 1.47 1.03
N LEU A 392 40.52 1.66 1.17
CA LEU A 392 39.54 1.37 0.11
C LEU A 392 39.82 2.16 -1.18
N ASN A 393 40.08 3.46 -1.05
CA ASN A 393 40.28 4.37 -2.18
C ASN A 393 41.77 4.61 -2.50
N LYS A 394 42.67 3.72 -2.07
CA LYS A 394 44.11 3.90 -2.31
C LYS A 394 44.42 3.83 -3.81
N PRO A 395 45.06 4.86 -4.40
CA PRO A 395 45.47 4.80 -5.79
C PRO A 395 46.67 3.86 -5.94
N GLY A 396 46.43 2.63 -6.40
CA GLY A 396 47.46 1.62 -6.67
C GLY A 396 47.29 0.34 -5.86
N LYS A 397 48.36 -0.47 -5.79
CA LYS A 397 48.36 -1.76 -5.10
C LYS A 397 48.37 -1.56 -3.58
N LEU A 398 47.63 -2.41 -2.89
CA LEU A 398 47.62 -2.47 -1.42
C LEU A 398 48.89 -3.15 -0.92
N THR A 399 49.37 -2.75 0.25
CA THR A 399 50.38 -3.54 0.96
C THR A 399 49.74 -4.80 1.55
N PRO A 400 50.53 -5.84 1.88
CA PRO A 400 50.00 -7.03 2.54
C PRO A 400 49.20 -6.70 3.81
N GLU A 401 49.67 -5.74 4.62
CA GLU A 401 49.00 -5.31 5.84
C GLU A 401 47.68 -4.59 5.56
N GLU A 402 47.62 -3.75 4.53
CA GLU A 402 46.39 -3.09 4.09
C GLU A 402 45.38 -4.11 3.56
N PHE A 403 45.84 -5.13 2.84
CA PHE A 403 44.99 -6.21 2.34
C PHE A 403 44.41 -7.06 3.48
N GLU A 404 45.18 -7.32 4.54
CA GLU A 404 44.65 -7.96 5.75
C GLU A 404 43.55 -7.15 6.44
N GLU A 405 43.53 -5.82 6.31
CA GLU A 405 42.38 -5.01 6.78
C GLU A 405 41.14 -5.20 5.89
N ILE A 406 41.31 -5.27 4.56
CA ILE A 406 40.19 -5.54 3.65
C ILE A 406 39.56 -6.91 3.93
N LYS A 407 40.37 -7.95 4.17
CA LYS A 407 39.89 -9.32 4.44
C LYS A 407 38.98 -9.44 5.67
N LYS A 408 38.92 -8.43 6.54
CA LYS A 408 38.05 -8.42 7.71
C LYS A 408 36.60 -8.06 7.38
N HIS A 409 36.32 -7.47 6.22
CA HIS A 409 34.98 -7.01 5.89
C HIS A 409 33.91 -8.12 5.90
N PRO A 410 34.16 -9.40 5.51
CA PRO A 410 33.11 -10.42 5.61
C PRO A 410 32.71 -10.68 7.07
N VAL A 411 33.70 -10.68 7.98
CA VAL A 411 33.46 -10.83 9.43
C VAL A 411 32.74 -9.62 9.99
N HIS A 412 33.13 -8.41 9.57
CA HIS A 412 32.42 -7.18 9.95
C HIS A 412 30.97 -7.19 9.46
N GLY A 413 30.73 -7.65 8.23
CA GLY A 413 29.39 -7.79 7.66
C GLY A 413 28.51 -8.71 8.48
N VAL A 414 29.02 -9.90 8.85
CA VAL A 414 28.31 -10.82 9.76
C VAL A 414 28.00 -10.16 11.11
N ASN A 415 28.96 -9.46 11.70
CA ASN A 415 28.76 -8.80 12.98
C ASN A 415 27.69 -7.70 12.90
N ILE A 416 27.67 -6.90 11.83
CA ILE A 416 26.67 -5.84 11.63
C ILE A 416 25.29 -6.46 11.45
N LEU A 417 25.14 -7.37 10.50
CA LEU A 417 23.85 -7.97 10.16
C LEU A 417 23.33 -8.90 11.25
N GLY A 418 24.20 -9.51 12.05
CA GLY A 418 23.85 -10.37 13.18
C GLY A 418 23.08 -9.66 14.31
N HIS A 419 23.05 -8.32 14.32
CA HIS A 419 22.20 -7.56 15.24
C HIS A 419 20.72 -7.57 14.83
N ILE A 420 20.41 -7.91 13.58
CA ILE A 420 19.03 -7.94 13.06
C ILE A 420 18.41 -9.29 13.41
N GLN A 421 17.47 -9.28 14.37
CA GLN A 421 16.77 -10.48 14.83
C GLN A 421 15.67 -10.91 13.85
N SER A 422 16.08 -11.48 12.72
CA SER A 422 15.17 -12.01 11.68
C SER A 422 15.73 -13.31 11.11
N PRO A 423 14.93 -14.39 11.01
CA PRO A 423 15.36 -15.65 10.39
C PRO A 423 15.93 -15.46 8.99
N ARG A 424 15.35 -14.53 8.21
CA ARG A 424 15.81 -14.19 6.86
C ARG A 424 17.22 -13.59 6.87
N PHE A 425 17.55 -12.73 7.83
CA PHE A 425 18.91 -12.19 7.95
C PHE A 425 19.90 -13.23 8.46
N THR A 426 19.50 -14.11 9.38
CA THR A 426 20.33 -15.24 9.80
C THR A 426 20.72 -16.12 8.60
N ALA A 427 19.78 -16.36 7.67
CA ALA A 427 20.03 -17.13 6.46
C ALA A 427 20.98 -16.42 5.47
N VAL A 428 21.11 -15.09 5.53
CA VAL A 428 22.01 -14.31 4.66
C VAL A 428 23.47 -14.39 5.09
N LEU A 429 23.74 -14.55 6.39
CA LEU A 429 25.08 -14.46 6.97
C LEU A 429 26.13 -15.39 6.32
N PRO A 430 25.83 -16.65 5.94
CA PRO A 430 26.79 -17.51 5.28
C PRO A 430 27.27 -16.96 3.92
N GLY A 431 26.38 -16.30 3.16
CA GLY A 431 26.78 -15.64 1.90
C GLY A 431 27.71 -14.47 2.15
N VAL A 432 27.35 -13.60 3.11
CA VAL A 432 28.16 -12.43 3.48
C VAL A 432 29.52 -12.84 4.04
N ARG A 433 29.59 -13.91 4.83
CA ARG A 433 30.87 -14.36 5.42
C ARG A 433 31.81 -14.98 4.41
N ASN A 434 31.28 -15.79 3.50
CA ASN A 434 32.08 -16.75 2.73
C ASN A 434 32.12 -16.47 1.22
N HIS A 435 31.68 -15.29 0.76
CA HIS A 435 31.73 -14.93 -0.67
C HIS A 435 33.16 -14.74 -1.22
N HIS A 436 34.18 -14.70 -0.35
CA HIS A 436 35.60 -14.70 -0.73
C HIS A 436 36.32 -16.02 -0.41
N GLU A 437 35.59 -17.06 -0.01
CA GLU A 437 36.15 -18.41 0.01
C GLU A 437 36.37 -18.90 -1.42
N LYS A 438 37.45 -19.64 -1.63
CA LYS A 438 37.79 -20.22 -2.93
C LYS A 438 37.59 -21.72 -2.87
N TRP A 439 37.11 -22.32 -3.95
CA TRP A 439 36.78 -23.75 -3.99
C TRP A 439 37.96 -24.65 -3.58
N ASP A 440 39.20 -24.25 -3.84
CA ASP A 440 40.42 -24.96 -3.46
C ASP A 440 40.88 -24.75 -2.00
N GLY A 441 40.18 -23.94 -1.21
CA GLY A 441 40.52 -23.62 0.19
C GLY A 441 41.54 -22.49 0.37
N SER A 442 41.98 -21.82 -0.71
CA SER A 442 42.92 -20.70 -0.64
C SER A 442 42.28 -19.33 -0.34
N GLY A 443 40.96 -19.32 -0.11
CA GLY A 443 40.17 -18.11 0.18
C GLY A 443 40.21 -17.67 1.64
N TYR A 444 39.29 -16.77 1.99
CA TYR A 444 39.16 -16.19 3.33
C TYR A 444 37.68 -15.91 3.66
N PRO A 445 37.30 -15.73 4.94
CA PRO A 445 38.13 -15.65 6.15
C PRO A 445 38.46 -16.98 6.83
N ASP A 446 37.75 -18.06 6.50
CA ASP A 446 37.80 -19.33 7.21
C ASP A 446 38.66 -20.39 6.48
N GLY A 447 38.95 -20.21 5.18
CA GLY A 447 39.76 -21.13 4.38
C GLY A 447 39.03 -22.44 4.07
N LEU A 448 37.72 -22.34 3.83
CA LEU A 448 36.85 -23.48 3.55
C LEU A 448 37.07 -23.99 2.12
N ALA A 449 37.02 -25.31 1.92
CA ALA A 449 37.21 -25.92 0.60
C ALA A 449 35.98 -26.67 0.11
N GLY A 450 35.73 -26.62 -1.20
CA GLY A 450 34.66 -27.35 -1.86
C GLY A 450 33.29 -27.13 -1.23
N ASN A 451 32.67 -28.22 -0.80
CA ASN A 451 31.33 -28.21 -0.21
C ASN A 451 31.27 -27.75 1.25
N GLU A 452 32.42 -27.51 1.90
CA GLU A 452 32.45 -26.86 3.21
C GLU A 452 32.04 -25.39 3.11
N ILE A 453 32.24 -24.78 1.93
CA ILE A 453 31.77 -23.43 1.64
C ILE A 453 30.23 -23.47 1.51
N PRO A 454 29.49 -22.66 2.29
CA PRO A 454 28.05 -22.54 2.17
C PRO A 454 27.64 -22.22 0.72
N PHE A 455 26.52 -22.77 0.26
CA PHE A 455 26.03 -22.56 -1.11
C PHE A 455 25.99 -21.08 -1.51
N LEU A 456 25.51 -20.21 -0.61
CA LEU A 456 25.45 -18.76 -0.85
C LEU A 456 26.84 -18.14 -1.07
N GLY A 457 27.88 -18.60 -0.35
CA GLY A 457 29.24 -18.10 -0.56
C GLY A 457 29.79 -18.49 -1.94
N ARG A 458 29.58 -19.75 -2.34
CA ARG A 458 29.97 -20.26 -3.66
C ARG A 458 29.26 -19.54 -4.81
N LEU A 459 27.97 -19.28 -4.63
CA LEU A 459 27.15 -18.54 -5.58
C LEU A 459 27.62 -17.08 -5.73
N LEU A 460 27.80 -16.39 -4.61
CA LEU A 460 28.19 -14.99 -4.60
C LEU A 460 29.61 -14.76 -5.11
N ALA A 461 30.54 -15.67 -4.87
CA ALA A 461 31.89 -15.60 -5.44
C ALA A 461 31.85 -15.49 -6.97
N VAL A 462 31.00 -16.30 -7.63
CA VAL A 462 30.83 -16.25 -9.08
C VAL A 462 30.12 -14.96 -9.51
N ALA A 463 29.03 -14.58 -8.83
CA ALA A 463 28.25 -13.40 -9.18
C ALA A 463 29.05 -12.08 -9.02
N ASP A 464 29.86 -11.98 -7.97
CA ASP A 464 30.75 -10.84 -7.72
C ASP A 464 31.82 -10.73 -8.82
N VAL A 465 32.53 -11.82 -9.13
CA VAL A 465 33.53 -11.83 -10.21
C VAL A 465 32.89 -11.52 -11.57
N LEU A 466 31.68 -12.01 -11.82
CA LEU A 466 30.94 -11.74 -13.05
C LEU A 466 30.71 -10.23 -13.21
N ASP A 467 30.19 -9.53 -12.21
CA ASP A 467 30.04 -8.07 -12.28
C ASP A 467 31.40 -7.37 -12.36
N ALA A 468 32.33 -7.80 -11.50
CA ALA A 468 33.62 -7.17 -11.34
C ALA A 468 34.44 -7.11 -12.63
N LEU A 469 34.36 -8.14 -13.47
CA LEU A 469 35.10 -8.26 -14.72
C LEU A 469 34.32 -7.77 -15.95
N SER A 470 32.99 -7.90 -15.97
CA SER A 470 32.17 -7.54 -17.13
C SER A 470 31.86 -6.04 -17.20
N SER A 471 31.75 -5.37 -16.05
CA SER A 471 31.36 -3.96 -15.95
C SER A 471 32.56 -3.01 -16.10
N ASP A 472 32.31 -1.85 -16.70
CA ASP A 472 33.25 -0.73 -16.71
C ASP A 472 33.54 -0.24 -15.29
N ARG A 473 34.75 0.27 -15.05
CA ARG A 473 35.16 0.89 -13.80
C ARG A 473 35.80 2.24 -14.08
N SER A 474 35.85 3.10 -13.07
CA SER A 474 36.46 4.44 -13.12
C SER A 474 37.89 4.47 -13.70
N TYR A 475 38.61 3.35 -13.63
CA TYR A 475 39.99 3.20 -14.11
C TYR A 475 40.19 2.15 -15.22
N ARG A 476 39.16 1.39 -15.63
CA ARG A 476 39.30 0.36 -16.69
C ARG A 476 37.97 0.10 -17.40
N ARG A 477 38.03 -0.25 -18.69
CA ARG A 477 36.87 -0.84 -19.38
C ARG A 477 36.66 -2.30 -18.96
N GLY A 478 35.41 -2.73 -18.93
CA GLY A 478 35.02 -4.12 -18.69
C GLY A 478 35.51 -5.05 -19.80
N LEU A 479 35.71 -6.33 -19.46
CA LEU A 479 36.17 -7.36 -20.40
C LEU A 479 35.04 -7.88 -21.31
N GLY A 480 33.78 -7.57 -20.98
CA GLY A 480 32.58 -8.14 -21.61
C GLY A 480 32.26 -9.55 -21.08
N PHE A 481 31.00 -9.95 -21.22
CA PHE A 481 30.52 -11.23 -20.67
C PHE A 481 31.23 -12.45 -21.26
N ASP A 482 31.50 -12.47 -22.57
CA ASP A 482 32.15 -13.59 -23.25
C ASP A 482 33.46 -13.96 -22.55
N ARG A 483 34.37 -12.97 -22.39
CA ARG A 483 35.68 -13.22 -21.76
C ARG A 483 35.56 -13.48 -20.27
N THR A 484 34.63 -12.81 -19.57
CA THR A 484 34.42 -13.03 -18.14
C THR A 484 33.94 -14.45 -17.85
N VAL A 485 33.02 -14.98 -18.66
CA VAL A 485 32.50 -16.34 -18.49
C VAL A 485 33.55 -17.39 -18.84
N GLU A 486 34.35 -17.18 -19.90
CA GLU A 486 35.50 -18.04 -20.19
C GLU A 486 36.45 -18.14 -19.00
N ILE A 487 36.78 -17.00 -18.39
CA ILE A 487 37.64 -16.92 -17.21
C ILE A 487 37.04 -17.70 -16.02
N ILE A 488 35.74 -17.52 -15.75
CA ILE A 488 35.03 -18.24 -14.67
C ILE A 488 35.04 -19.76 -14.92
N GLN A 489 34.94 -20.20 -16.18
CA GLN A 489 35.05 -21.61 -16.55
C GLN A 489 36.48 -22.16 -16.44
N GLU A 490 37.49 -21.39 -16.83
CA GLU A 490 38.91 -21.74 -16.68
C GLU A 490 39.28 -21.98 -15.20
N ASP A 491 38.71 -21.19 -14.29
CA ASP A 491 38.93 -21.27 -12.84
C ASP A 491 37.89 -22.14 -12.09
N ALA A 492 37.07 -22.91 -12.82
CA ALA A 492 36.12 -23.85 -12.23
C ALA A 492 36.86 -25.02 -11.54
N GLY A 493 36.55 -25.26 -10.27
CA GLY A 493 37.20 -26.28 -9.45
C GLY A 493 38.51 -25.83 -8.79
N SER A 494 38.95 -24.59 -9.02
CA SER A 494 40.02 -23.94 -8.26
C SER A 494 39.48 -22.74 -7.48
N HIS A 495 39.05 -21.68 -8.17
CA HIS A 495 38.44 -20.51 -7.54
C HIS A 495 36.95 -20.74 -7.31
N PHE A 496 36.25 -21.24 -8.34
CA PHE A 496 34.78 -21.30 -8.36
C PHE A 496 34.23 -22.71 -8.22
N ASP A 497 33.03 -22.83 -7.65
CA ASP A 497 32.27 -24.07 -7.71
C ASP A 497 31.96 -24.42 -9.18
N PRO A 498 32.37 -25.62 -9.66
CA PRO A 498 32.10 -26.05 -11.03
C PRO A 498 30.62 -26.03 -11.43
N GLN A 499 29.70 -26.29 -10.52
CA GLN A 499 28.26 -26.30 -10.80
C GLN A 499 27.74 -24.87 -11.01
N VAL A 500 28.17 -23.94 -10.17
CA VAL A 500 27.78 -22.52 -10.25
C VAL A 500 28.38 -21.88 -11.51
N ALA A 501 29.66 -22.15 -11.80
CA ALA A 501 30.33 -21.70 -13.02
C ALA A 501 29.63 -22.21 -14.29
N ALA A 502 29.25 -23.49 -14.31
CA ALA A 502 28.50 -24.07 -15.43
C ALA A 502 27.11 -23.44 -15.61
N ALA A 503 26.41 -23.11 -14.52
CA ALA A 503 25.12 -22.43 -14.59
C ALA A 503 25.26 -21.01 -15.16
N ALA A 504 26.27 -20.24 -14.73
CA ALA A 504 26.58 -18.93 -15.32
C ALA A 504 26.85 -19.03 -16.83
N ALA A 505 27.63 -20.02 -17.26
CA ALA A 505 27.91 -20.24 -18.68
C ALA A 505 26.66 -20.56 -19.51
N LYS A 506 25.76 -21.41 -19.00
CA LYS A 506 24.49 -21.71 -19.69
C LYS A 506 23.60 -20.48 -19.84
N LEU A 507 23.56 -19.62 -18.82
CA LEU A 507 22.83 -18.35 -18.89
C LEU A 507 23.45 -17.43 -19.95
N HIS A 508 24.78 -17.39 -20.02
CA HIS A 508 25.49 -16.62 -21.04
C HIS A 508 25.18 -17.09 -22.46
N GLU A 509 25.25 -18.41 -22.71
CA GLU A 509 24.94 -19.01 -24.02
C GLU A 509 23.53 -18.68 -24.51
N ARG A 510 22.57 -18.47 -23.58
CA ARG A 510 21.20 -18.07 -23.88
C ARG A 510 20.98 -16.55 -23.97
N GLY A 511 22.01 -15.74 -23.71
CA GLY A 511 21.88 -14.28 -23.65
C GLY A 511 21.11 -13.78 -22.42
N GLU A 512 21.04 -14.58 -21.35
CA GLU A 512 20.22 -14.29 -20.17
C GLU A 512 21.02 -13.58 -19.06
N LEU A 513 22.31 -13.30 -19.23
CA LEU A 513 23.15 -12.57 -18.27
C LEU A 513 23.07 -11.04 -18.36
N GLU A 514 22.06 -10.47 -19.01
CA GLU A 514 21.96 -9.01 -19.15
C GLU A 514 21.38 -8.33 -17.89
N VAL A 515 21.87 -7.14 -17.55
CA VAL A 515 21.26 -6.25 -16.53
C VAL A 515 20.53 -5.11 -17.24
N PRO A 516 19.53 -4.45 -16.59
CA PRO A 516 18.83 -3.33 -17.19
C PRO A 516 19.79 -2.25 -17.74
N ALA A 517 19.51 -1.73 -18.93
CA ALA A 517 20.41 -0.79 -19.62
C ALA A 517 20.66 0.51 -18.83
N ASP A 518 19.72 0.91 -17.97
CA ASP A 518 19.83 2.05 -17.06
C ASP A 518 20.77 1.79 -15.86
N TRP A 519 21.31 0.58 -15.72
CA TRP A 519 22.27 0.20 -14.67
C TRP A 519 23.71 0.15 -15.19
N ILE A 520 23.90 0.41 -16.49
CA ILE A 520 25.20 0.42 -17.19
C ILE A 520 25.64 1.89 -17.33
N GLU A 521 26.73 2.27 -16.68
CA GLU A 521 27.30 3.61 -16.85
C GLU A 521 28.08 3.73 -18.17
N PRO A 522 28.08 4.90 -18.83
CA PRO A 522 28.95 5.14 -19.97
C PRO A 522 30.42 5.20 -19.51
N GLY A 523 31.24 4.28 -20.02
CA GLY A 523 32.70 4.29 -19.78
C GLY A 523 33.40 5.56 -20.28
N PRO A 524 34.68 5.78 -19.90
CA PRO A 524 35.40 7.01 -20.23
C PRO A 524 35.54 7.25 -21.74
N ASP A 525 35.33 8.50 -22.16
CA ASP A 525 35.34 8.95 -23.56
C ASP A 525 36.65 8.64 -24.29
N SER A 526 36.53 8.13 -25.51
CA SER A 526 37.58 7.56 -26.38
C SER A 526 38.76 8.46 -26.82
N LYS A 527 39.01 9.61 -26.17
CA LYS A 527 40.07 10.54 -26.60
C LYS A 527 41.34 10.57 -25.73
N GLU A 528 41.37 9.90 -24.57
CA GLU A 528 42.53 9.98 -23.67
C GLU A 528 43.30 8.65 -23.46
N ALA A 529 42.87 7.54 -24.08
CA ALA A 529 43.48 6.22 -23.88
C ALA A 529 44.55 5.82 -24.92
N GLU A 530 45.12 6.78 -25.67
CA GLU A 530 46.28 6.54 -26.55
C GLU A 530 47.56 7.15 -25.94
N THR A 531 48.03 6.66 -24.81
CA THR A 531 49.46 6.65 -24.46
C THR A 531 49.67 5.93 -23.13
N THR A 532 49.85 4.61 -23.17
CA THR A 532 50.92 3.87 -22.48
C THR A 532 50.69 2.39 -22.74
N GLY A 533 51.45 1.83 -23.67
CA GLY A 533 51.52 0.39 -23.87
C GLY A 533 52.33 -0.27 -22.75
N ASP A 534 51.75 -1.31 -22.16
CA ASP A 534 52.39 -2.62 -21.98
C ASP A 534 51.29 -3.59 -21.51
N PHE A 535 50.69 -4.35 -22.44
CA PHE A 535 49.73 -5.39 -22.12
C PHE A 535 50.50 -6.63 -21.64
N GLY A 536 50.92 -6.60 -20.38
CA GLY A 536 51.37 -7.79 -19.66
C GLY A 536 50.20 -8.75 -19.47
N VAL A 537 50.38 -9.98 -19.91
CA VAL A 537 49.46 -11.12 -19.76
C VAL A 537 49.01 -11.25 -18.29
N ILE A 538 47.78 -10.84 -17.97
CA ILE A 538 47.13 -11.15 -16.70
C ILE A 538 46.46 -12.52 -16.86
N GLY A 539 47.23 -13.57 -16.64
CA GLY A 539 46.72 -14.89 -16.28
C GLY A 539 46.54 -14.93 -14.76
N LYS A 540 45.41 -15.52 -14.33
CA LYS A 540 44.86 -15.64 -12.96
C LYS A 540 43.95 -14.48 -12.54
N VAL A 541 42.75 -14.87 -12.12
CA VAL A 541 41.68 -14.01 -11.61
C VAL A 541 42.06 -13.51 -10.23
N ASP A 542 42.75 -12.38 -10.20
CA ASP A 542 42.90 -11.55 -9.01
C ASP A 542 41.81 -10.47 -9.05
N THR A 543 40.61 -10.82 -8.57
CA THR A 543 39.58 -9.83 -8.24
C THR A 543 40.02 -9.09 -6.97
N VAL A 544 40.45 -7.85 -7.17
CA VAL A 544 40.87 -6.85 -6.17
C VAL A 544 42.17 -7.20 -5.43
N GLY A 545 43.26 -6.58 -5.93
CA GLY A 545 44.45 -6.31 -5.12
C GLY A 545 45.57 -7.32 -5.26
N ASN A 546 46.34 -7.20 -6.34
CA ASN A 546 47.74 -7.65 -6.38
C ASN A 546 48.59 -6.63 -7.09
#